data_AF-A0A7L1NSA0-F1
#
_entry.id   AF-A0A7L1NSA0-F1
#
_cell.length_a   1.000
_cell.length_b   1.000
_cell.length_c   1.000
_cell.angle_alpha   90.00
_cell.angle_beta   90.00
_cell.angle_gamma   90.00
#
_symmetry.space_group_name_H-M   'P 1'
#
loop_
_entity.id
_entity.type
_entity.pdbx_description
1 polymer ?
#
loop_
_entity_poly.entity_id
_entity_poly.type
_entity_poly.pdbx_seq_one_letter_code
_entity_poly.pdbx_strand_id
1 'polypeptide(L)'
;MIVESGSGAVQWDLTLNSRAESPGPATLPTADHRSAFLIWGDFQAPGNETRSGASLQKLYLFHPSYPNVLLELRNSTDQVIAFSAALFERSRHACYVLLRGPRPREQPGTVSLMKRKLKEDVSESRVIWLNQVATDSEQYVRDRLYRMRFQSQ
;
A
#
# COMPACT_ATOMS: atom_id res chain seq x y z
N MET A 1 -9.78 2.44 -7.30
CA MET A 1 -9.85 2.96 -8.69
C MET A 1 -8.84 4.08 -8.84
N ILE A 2 -8.07 4.07 -9.93
CA ILE A 2 -7.17 5.15 -10.34
C ILE A 2 -7.73 5.73 -11.63
N VAL A 3 -7.87 7.06 -11.64
CA VAL A 3 -8.53 7.81 -12.70
C VAL A 3 -7.56 8.83 -13.25
N GLU A 4 -7.53 8.98 -14.56
CA GLU A 4 -6.79 10.06 -15.22
C GLU A 4 -7.54 11.39 -15.02
N SER A 5 -6.87 12.37 -14.43
CA SER A 5 -7.51 13.65 -14.06
C SER A 5 -8.04 14.46 -15.26
N GLY A 6 -7.47 14.29 -16.45
CA GLY A 6 -7.86 15.05 -17.64
C GLY A 6 -9.11 14.51 -18.34
N SER A 7 -9.20 13.17 -18.47
CA SER A 7 -10.27 12.50 -19.20
C SER A 7 -11.35 11.91 -18.31
N GLY A 8 -11.07 11.69 -17.02
CA GLY A 8 -11.93 10.89 -16.14
C GLY A 8 -11.90 9.39 -16.45
N ALA A 9 -11.03 8.94 -17.37
CA ALA A 9 -10.93 7.54 -17.73
C ALA A 9 -10.35 6.71 -16.58
N VAL A 10 -10.95 5.55 -16.33
CA VAL A 10 -10.44 4.56 -15.38
C VAL A 10 -9.20 3.92 -15.99
N GLN A 11 -8.05 4.15 -15.36
CA GLN A 11 -6.76 3.58 -15.79
C GLN A 11 -6.48 2.24 -15.12
N TRP A 12 -7.05 2.04 -13.92
CA TRP A 12 -6.89 0.81 -13.16
C TRP A 12 -7.96 0.72 -12.06
N ASP A 13 -8.48 -0.47 -11.83
CA ASP A 13 -9.41 -0.75 -10.75
C ASP A 13 -9.06 -2.05 -10.01
N LEU A 14 -9.38 -2.04 -8.71
CA LEU A 14 -9.22 -3.18 -7.82
C LEU A 14 -10.17 -3.00 -6.64
N THR A 15 -10.87 -4.06 -6.30
CA THR A 15 -11.74 -4.10 -5.12
C THR A 15 -10.96 -4.65 -3.93
N LEU A 16 -10.94 -3.87 -2.85
CA LEU A 16 -10.34 -4.25 -1.56
C LEU A 16 -11.39 -4.13 -0.48
N ASN A 17 -11.47 -5.13 0.41
CA ASN A 17 -12.35 -5.06 1.57
C ASN A 17 -11.70 -4.14 2.61
N SER A 18 -12.36 -3.04 2.95
CA SER A 18 -11.86 -2.05 3.90
C SER A 18 -12.85 -1.89 5.06
N ARG A 19 -12.37 -1.66 6.28
CA ARG A 19 -13.27 -1.36 7.41
C ARG A 19 -13.67 0.11 7.34
N ALA A 20 -14.80 0.46 7.97
CA ALA A 20 -15.26 1.86 8.03
C ALA A 20 -14.23 2.81 8.67
N GLU A 21 -13.35 2.29 9.52
CA GLU A 21 -12.33 3.05 10.26
C GLU A 21 -10.92 2.86 9.68
N SER A 22 -10.78 2.27 8.49
CA SER A 22 -9.48 2.17 7.83
C SER A 22 -8.87 3.55 7.62
N PRO A 23 -7.56 3.71 7.83
CA PRO A 23 -6.88 4.92 7.41
C PRO A 23 -7.05 5.15 5.90
N GLY A 24 -7.10 6.41 5.50
CA GLY A 24 -7.15 6.79 4.08
C GLY A 24 -5.90 6.32 3.31
N PRO A 25 -5.96 6.23 1.98
CA PRO A 25 -4.80 5.92 1.17
C PRO A 25 -3.78 7.06 1.22
N ALA A 26 -2.54 6.79 0.82
CA ALA A 26 -1.52 7.80 0.59
C ALA A 26 -0.91 7.64 -0.80
N THR A 27 -0.43 8.76 -1.33
CA THR A 27 0.15 8.82 -2.68
C THR A 27 1.54 9.40 -2.60
N LEU A 28 2.48 8.80 -3.32
CA LEU A 28 3.86 9.26 -3.39
C LEU A 28 4.25 9.52 -4.85
N PRO A 29 4.72 10.73 -5.20
CA PRO A 29 5.21 11.02 -6.53
C PRO A 29 6.53 10.28 -6.81
N THR A 30 6.60 9.66 -7.99
CA THR A 30 7.75 8.90 -8.47
C THR A 30 8.43 9.62 -9.63
N ALA A 31 9.73 9.38 -9.81
CA ALA A 31 10.53 10.06 -10.82
C ALA A 31 10.21 9.64 -12.26
N ASP A 32 9.38 8.61 -12.47
CA ASP A 32 8.84 8.23 -13.78
C ASP A 32 7.51 8.94 -14.10
N HIS A 33 7.25 10.06 -13.43
CA HIS A 33 6.05 10.91 -13.61
C HIS A 33 4.74 10.20 -13.32
N ARG A 34 4.81 9.12 -12.53
CA ARG A 34 3.66 8.38 -12.04
C ARG A 34 3.53 8.59 -10.53
N SER A 35 2.51 7.99 -9.96
CA SER A 35 2.29 7.97 -8.53
C SER A 35 2.32 6.54 -8.03
N ALA A 36 3.00 6.32 -6.92
CA ALA A 36 2.86 5.12 -6.12
C ALA A 36 1.71 5.29 -5.14
N PHE A 37 0.86 4.29 -5.00
CA PHE A 37 -0.33 4.32 -4.16
C PHE A 37 -0.19 3.33 -3.01
N LEU A 38 -0.35 3.80 -1.78
CA LEU A 38 -0.43 2.99 -0.58
C LEU A 38 -1.87 2.92 -0.11
N ILE A 39 -2.41 1.71 0.03
CA ILE A 39 -3.85 1.50 0.24
C ILE A 39 -4.05 0.46 1.35
N TRP A 40 -4.94 0.77 2.30
CA TRP A 40 -5.37 -0.17 3.34
C TRP A 40 -6.56 -1.00 2.87
N GLY A 41 -6.53 -2.28 3.18
CA GLY A 41 -7.67 -3.16 2.97
C GLY A 41 -7.30 -4.62 3.12
N ASP A 42 -8.11 -5.47 2.52
CA ASP A 42 -7.92 -6.91 2.47
C ASP A 42 -8.24 -7.39 1.06
N PHE A 43 -7.21 -7.86 0.36
CA PHE A 43 -7.32 -8.39 -0.99
C PHE A 43 -7.75 -9.86 -0.94
N GLN A 44 -8.88 -10.17 -1.57
CA GLN A 44 -9.41 -11.52 -1.69
C GLN A 44 -9.22 -12.01 -3.13
N ALA A 45 -8.40 -13.05 -3.30
CA ALA A 45 -8.17 -13.64 -4.62
C ALA A 45 -9.44 -14.38 -5.10
N PRO A 46 -9.84 -14.27 -6.39
CA PRO A 46 -10.97 -15.01 -6.93
C PRO A 46 -10.73 -16.52 -6.84
N GLY A 47 -11.63 -17.27 -6.19
CA GLY A 47 -11.66 -18.74 -6.26
C GLY A 47 -11.22 -19.53 -5.02
N ASN A 48 -10.86 -18.90 -3.90
CA ASN A 48 -10.69 -19.61 -2.62
C ASN A 48 -11.78 -19.20 -1.63
N GLU A 49 -12.72 -20.12 -1.39
CA GLU A 49 -13.86 -19.94 -0.49
C GLU A 49 -13.46 -19.78 0.99
N THR A 50 -14.32 -19.07 1.72
CA THR A 50 -14.52 -19.08 3.19
C THR A 50 -13.27 -19.22 4.05
N ARG A 51 -12.65 -18.09 4.43
CA ARG A 51 -11.87 -18.04 5.68
C ARG A 51 -12.39 -16.98 6.65
N SER A 52 -12.95 -17.56 7.70
CA SER A 52 -13.29 -17.04 9.02
C SER A 52 -12.21 -16.12 9.61
N GLY A 53 -12.68 -15.03 10.24
CA GLY A 53 -11.88 -14.11 11.03
C GLY A 53 -11.90 -12.70 10.44
N ALA A 54 -12.12 -11.69 11.29
CA ALA A 54 -12.01 -10.29 10.90
C ALA A 54 -10.56 -10.03 10.44
N SER A 55 -10.31 -10.08 9.13
CA SER A 55 -8.98 -9.91 8.55
C SER A 55 -8.39 -8.59 9.04
N LEU A 56 -7.19 -8.68 9.61
CA LEU A 56 -6.38 -7.51 9.95
C LEU A 56 -6.09 -6.78 8.65
N GLN A 57 -6.43 -5.50 8.59
CA GLN A 57 -6.17 -4.70 7.39
C GLN A 57 -4.69 -4.74 7.07
N LYS A 58 -4.39 -4.92 5.80
CA LYS A 58 -3.03 -4.95 5.28
C LYS A 58 -2.77 -3.68 4.49
N LEU A 59 -1.51 -3.30 4.45
CA LEU A 59 -1.04 -2.19 3.64
C LEU A 59 -0.54 -2.73 2.31
N TYR A 60 -1.11 -2.24 1.23
CA TYR A 60 -0.70 -2.59 -0.13
C TYR A 60 0.01 -1.42 -0.80
N LEU A 61 1.00 -1.73 -1.64
CA LEU A 61 1.64 -0.78 -2.56
C LEU A 61 1.28 -1.17 -4.00
N PHE A 62 0.73 -0.21 -4.74
CA PHE A 62 0.48 -0.30 -6.17
C PHE A 62 1.29 0.75 -6.93
N HIS A 63 1.83 0.36 -8.08
CA HIS A 63 2.55 1.25 -8.98
C HIS A 63 2.11 1.00 -10.45
N PRO A 64 1.64 2.01 -11.20
CA PRO A 64 1.05 1.82 -12.54
C PRO A 64 1.98 1.20 -13.60
N SER A 65 3.31 1.21 -13.38
CA SER A 65 4.27 0.52 -14.26
C SER A 65 4.21 -1.01 -14.15
N TYR A 66 3.51 -1.54 -13.15
CA TYR A 66 3.24 -2.96 -12.94
C TYR A 66 1.74 -3.17 -12.65
N PRO A 67 0.86 -2.99 -13.65
CA PRO A 67 -0.59 -2.96 -13.43
C PRO A 67 -1.18 -4.29 -12.94
N ASN A 68 -0.47 -5.40 -13.18
CA ASN A 68 -0.88 -6.75 -12.78
C ASN A 68 -0.26 -7.17 -11.43
N VAL A 69 0.39 -6.26 -10.71
CA VAL A 69 1.09 -6.55 -9.45
C VAL A 69 0.53 -5.67 -8.34
N LEU A 70 0.29 -6.30 -7.19
CA LEU A 70 0.08 -5.62 -5.92
C LEU A 70 1.12 -6.12 -4.92
N LEU A 71 1.80 -5.22 -4.21
CA LEU A 71 2.70 -5.63 -3.13
C LEU A 71 1.96 -5.55 -1.81
N GLU A 72 1.80 -6.68 -1.12
CA GLU A 72 1.40 -6.72 0.28
C GLU A 72 2.65 -6.41 1.14
N LEU A 73 2.67 -5.23 1.76
CA LEU A 73 3.75 -4.81 2.64
C LEU A 73 3.66 -5.51 4.00
N ARG A 74 4.66 -5.31 4.87
CA ARG A 74 4.67 -5.91 6.21
C ARG A 74 3.36 -5.64 6.96
N ASN A 75 2.74 -6.73 7.42
CA ASN A 75 1.50 -6.67 8.19
C ASN A 75 1.74 -6.01 9.56
N SER A 76 0.77 -5.23 10.02
CA SER A 76 0.67 -4.76 11.40
C SER A 76 -0.45 -5.52 12.05
N THR A 77 -0.16 -6.30 13.10
CA THR A 77 -1.19 -6.93 13.94
C THR A 77 -1.93 -5.91 14.80
N ASP A 78 -1.37 -4.71 14.95
CA ASP A 78 -1.88 -3.66 15.80
C ASP A 78 -2.88 -2.77 15.06
N GLN A 79 -3.85 -2.23 15.81
CA GLN A 79 -4.86 -1.29 15.31
C GLN A 79 -4.23 0.04 14.89
N VAL A 80 -4.16 0.26 13.57
CA VAL A 80 -3.71 1.52 12.96
C VAL A 80 -4.90 2.46 12.86
N ILE A 81 -4.79 3.64 13.48
CA ILE A 81 -5.85 4.66 13.55
C ILE A 81 -5.57 5.88 12.66
N ALA A 82 -4.30 6.09 12.27
CA ALA A 82 -3.94 7.07 11.27
C ALA A 82 -2.70 6.64 10.48
N PHE A 83 -2.59 7.12 9.25
CA PHE A 83 -1.56 6.76 8.30
C PHE A 83 -1.22 7.96 7.41
N SER A 84 0.05 8.14 7.10
CA SER A 84 0.51 9.09 6.10
C SER A 84 1.80 8.61 5.45
N ALA A 85 2.03 8.95 4.19
CA ALA A 85 3.27 8.69 3.49
C ALA A 85 3.93 10.02 3.07
N ALA A 86 5.25 10.07 3.16
CA ALA A 86 6.01 11.28 2.85
C ALA A 86 7.37 10.93 2.23
N LEU A 87 7.90 11.90 1.48
CA LEU A 87 9.28 11.89 1.02
C LEU A 87 10.18 12.55 2.05
N PHE A 88 11.31 11.93 2.33
CA PHE A 88 12.36 12.44 3.21
C PHE A 88 13.61 12.76 2.37
N GLU A 89 14.19 13.93 2.61
CA GLU A 89 15.46 14.44 2.01
C GLU A 89 15.55 14.37 0.47
N ARG A 90 15.65 15.51 -0.22
CA ARG A 90 16.03 15.65 -1.65
C ARG A 90 15.66 14.43 -2.54
N SER A 91 14.41 13.97 -2.43
CA SER A 91 13.80 12.93 -3.27
C SER A 91 14.37 11.49 -3.20
N ARG A 92 15.21 11.14 -2.22
CA ARG A 92 15.87 9.80 -2.23
C ARG A 92 15.15 8.71 -1.42
N HIS A 93 14.36 9.06 -0.42
CA HIS A 93 13.73 8.09 0.46
C HIS A 93 12.25 8.38 0.66
N ALA A 94 11.40 7.37 0.47
CA ALA A 94 10.02 7.40 0.91
C ALA A 94 9.87 6.67 2.25
N CYS A 95 9.02 7.21 3.11
CA CYS A 95 8.59 6.56 4.33
C CYS A 95 7.09 6.71 4.51
N TYR A 96 6.54 5.89 5.38
CA TYR A 96 5.21 6.11 5.90
C TYR A 96 5.22 6.04 7.43
N VAL A 97 4.26 6.74 8.02
CA VAL A 97 4.08 6.84 9.45
C VAL A 97 2.75 6.22 9.82
N LEU A 98 2.77 5.38 10.84
CA LEU A 98 1.62 4.70 11.41
C LEU A 98 1.38 5.26 12.81
N LEU A 99 0.16 5.70 13.09
CA LEU A 99 -0.31 5.93 14.45
C LEU A 99 -1.17 4.73 14.85
N ARG A 100 -0.79 4.10 15.96
CA ARG A 100 -1.51 2.96 16.55
C ARG A 100 -2.08 3.38 17.89
N GLY A 101 -3.21 2.81 18.26
CA GLY A 101 -3.86 3.11 19.53
C GLY A 101 -5.34 2.76 19.56
N PRO A 102 -6.06 3.18 20.61
CA PRO A 102 -7.50 3.01 20.71
C PRO A 102 -8.23 3.73 19.57
N ARG A 103 -9.39 3.20 19.18
CA ARG A 103 -10.18 3.74 18.06
C ARG A 103 -10.64 5.16 18.38
N PRO A 104 -10.90 5.97 17.34
CA PRO A 104 -11.69 7.18 17.52
C PRO A 104 -12.99 6.81 18.25
N ARG A 105 -13.26 7.43 19.41
CA ARG A 105 -14.43 7.20 20.31
C ARG A 105 -14.28 6.09 21.36
N GLU A 106 -13.16 5.38 21.41
CA GLU A 106 -12.80 4.58 22.58
C GLU A 106 -12.24 5.47 23.70
N GLN A 107 -12.04 4.89 24.89
CA GLN A 107 -11.43 5.62 26.01
C GLN A 107 -10.00 6.07 25.63
N PRO A 108 -9.56 7.25 26.10
CA PRO A 108 -8.18 7.69 25.92
C PRO A 108 -7.21 6.62 26.42
N GLY A 109 -6.17 6.35 25.62
CA GLY A 109 -5.18 5.33 25.91
C GLY A 109 -3.86 5.62 25.24
N THR A 110 -2.86 4.79 25.51
CA THR A 110 -1.52 4.94 24.93
C THR A 110 -1.57 4.80 23.42
N VAL A 111 -0.96 5.77 22.74
CA VAL A 111 -0.71 5.73 21.31
C VAL A 111 0.75 5.43 21.04
N SER A 112 1.05 4.72 19.94
CA SER A 112 2.40 4.53 19.46
C SER A 112 2.54 5.04 18.03
N LEU A 113 3.63 5.76 17.78
CA LEU A 113 3.98 6.28 16.46
C LEU A 113 5.14 5.48 15.90
N MET A 114 4.98 4.96 14.69
CA MET A 114 6.00 4.16 14.01
C MET A 114 6.29 4.75 12.64
N LYS A 115 7.57 5.01 12.34
CA LYS A 115 8.04 5.38 11.00
C LYS A 115 8.65 4.16 10.32
N ARG A 116 8.25 3.87 9.08
CA ARG A 116 8.78 2.78 8.27
C ARG A 116 9.34 3.28 6.95
N LYS A 117 10.47 2.74 6.52
CA LYS A 117 11.06 3.04 5.21
C LYS A 117 10.39 2.16 4.16
N LEU A 118 9.84 2.79 3.13
CA LEU A 118 9.08 2.07 2.11
C LEU A 118 9.93 1.03 1.38
N LYS A 119 11.19 1.35 1.07
CA LYS A 119 12.08 0.44 0.33
C LYS A 119 12.40 -0.83 1.10
N GLU A 120 12.58 -0.75 2.42
CA GLU A 120 12.82 -1.92 3.27
C GLU A 120 11.58 -2.84 3.27
N ASP A 121 10.38 -2.25 3.31
CA ASP A 121 9.14 -3.03 3.24
C ASP A 121 8.86 -3.59 1.84
N VAL A 122 9.31 -2.93 0.77
CA VAL A 122 9.24 -3.48 -0.59
C VAL A 122 10.13 -4.72 -0.73
N SER A 123 11.36 -4.70 -0.19
CA SER A 123 12.26 -5.87 -0.27
C SER A 123 11.72 -7.11 0.43
N GLU A 124 10.84 -6.93 1.42
CA GLU A 124 10.26 -8.02 2.21
C GLU A 124 8.77 -8.26 1.91
N SER A 125 8.24 -7.57 0.90
CA SER A 125 6.82 -7.65 0.55
C SER A 125 6.45 -9.00 -0.07
N ARG A 126 5.19 -9.37 0.07
CA ARG A 126 4.59 -10.45 -0.71
C ARG A 126 4.07 -9.89 -2.03
N VAL A 127 4.47 -10.52 -3.14
CA VAL A 127 3.98 -10.17 -4.47
C VAL A 127 2.65 -10.88 -4.69
N ILE A 128 1.64 -10.12 -5.10
CA ILE A 128 0.32 -10.62 -5.48
C ILE A 128 0.15 -10.34 -6.96
N TRP A 129 -0.01 -11.40 -7.74
CA TRP A 129 -0.35 -11.33 -9.16
C TRP A 129 -1.86 -11.16 -9.29
N LEU A 130 -2.29 -10.05 -9.89
CA LEU A 130 -3.70 -9.74 -10.11
C LEU A 130 -4.27 -10.50 -11.31
N ASN A 131 -3.40 -10.94 -12.22
CA ASN A 131 -3.70 -11.88 -13.29
C ASN A 131 -3.22 -13.30 -12.91
N GLN A 132 -3.81 -14.32 -13.54
CA GLN A 132 -3.48 -15.73 -13.22
C GLN A 132 -2.11 -16.18 -13.74
N VAL A 133 -1.41 -15.35 -14.52
CA VAL A 133 -0.14 -15.70 -15.15
C VAL A 133 0.96 -14.77 -14.66
N ALA A 134 1.80 -15.27 -13.76
CA ALA A 134 3.03 -14.59 -13.37
C ALA A 134 3.92 -14.41 -14.61
N THR A 135 4.20 -13.15 -14.96
CA THR A 135 5.02 -12.82 -16.14
C THR A 135 6.51 -12.73 -15.78
N ASP A 136 6.81 -12.47 -14.50
CA ASP A 136 8.16 -12.33 -13.96
C ASP A 136 8.30 -13.08 -12.63
N SER A 137 9.52 -13.20 -12.10
CA SER A 137 9.73 -13.70 -10.75
C SER A 137 9.35 -12.64 -9.70
N GLU A 138 8.94 -13.09 -8.51
CA GLU A 138 8.65 -12.16 -7.41
C GLU A 138 9.88 -11.30 -7.06
N GLN A 139 11.08 -11.89 -7.10
CA GLN A 139 12.32 -11.18 -6.82
C GLN A 139 12.58 -10.07 -7.83
N TYR A 140 12.35 -10.34 -9.12
CA TYR A 140 12.50 -9.34 -10.18
C TYR A 140 11.58 -8.14 -9.94
N VAL A 141 10.33 -8.39 -9.58
CA VAL A 141 9.34 -7.34 -9.27
C VAL A 141 9.77 -6.51 -8.06
N ARG A 142 10.17 -7.16 -6.96
CA ARG A 142 10.67 -6.47 -5.76
C ARG A 142 11.89 -5.62 -6.08
N ASP A 143 12.86 -6.16 -6.81
CA ASP A 143 14.09 -5.45 -7.18
C ASP A 143 13.79 -4.20 -8.00
N ARG A 144 12.82 -4.28 -8.92
CA ARG A 144 12.45 -3.09 -9.70
C ARG A 144 11.72 -2.05 -8.87
N LEU A 145 10.73 -2.46 -8.07
CA LEU A 145 10.00 -1.52 -7.21
C LEU A 145 10.89 -0.94 -6.11
N TYR A 146 11.91 -1.67 -5.66
CA TYR A 146 12.94 -1.17 -4.75
C TYR A 146 13.81 -0.08 -5.41
N ARG A 147 14.11 -0.22 -6.71
CA ARG A 147 14.87 0.76 -7.50
C ARG A 147 14.07 1.99 -7.92
N MET A 148 12.75 1.99 -7.69
CA MET A 148 11.90 3.17 -7.88
C MET A 148 12.52 4.39 -7.19
N ARG A 149 12.51 5.51 -7.90
CA ARG A 149 12.99 6.80 -7.42
C ARG A 149 11.78 7.66 -7.14
N PHE A 150 11.87 8.45 -6.07
CA PHE A 150 10.84 9.42 -5.72
C PHE A 150 11.25 10.79 -6.24
N GLN A 151 10.28 11.70 -6.34
CA GLN A 151 10.54 13.07 -6.73
C GLN A 151 9.58 14.00 -5.98
N SER A 152 10.12 14.98 -5.24
CA SER A 152 9.30 16.08 -4.75
C SER A 152 8.72 16.86 -5.93
N GLN A 153 7.44 17.23 -5.85
CA GLN A 153 6.87 18.20 -6.78
C GLN A 153 7.59 19.54 -6.71
#